data_AF-D6MKB6-F1
#
_entry.id   AF-D6MKB6-F1
#
_cell.length_a   1.000
_cell.length_b   1.000
_cell.length_c   1.000
_cell.angle_alpha   90.00
_cell.angle_beta   90.00
_cell.angle_gamma   90.00
#
_symmetry.space_group_name_H-M   'P 1'
#
loop_
_entity.id
_entity.type
_entity.pdbx_description
1 polymer ?
#
loop_
_entity_poly.entity_id
_entity_poly.type
_entity_poly.pdbx_seq_one_letter_code
_entity_poly.pdbx_strand_id
1 'polypeptide(L)'
;HEAPMAAPPSSFSPSSSQLTFQQAHQFHLQQQQQQNQQLQTFWAERTLEIEQTTDFKNHTLPLARIKKIMKADEDVRMISAEAPVVFAKACEIFILELTLRSWLHTEENKRRTLQKNDIAAAISRTDIFDFLVDIVPRDELKEEGLGIPRASLPVVGGPADPVPYYYVPQPNQAWAHDVYGTQQSQPGPFMPWPQVQPSQQ
;
A
#
# COMPACT_ATOMS: atom_id res chain seq x y z
N HIS A 1 15.10 -14.61 -67.04
CA HIS A 1 14.00 -14.80 -66.10
C HIS A 1 14.58 -14.65 -64.70
N GLU A 2 14.56 -13.42 -64.19
CA GLU A 2 15.10 -13.07 -62.87
C GLU A 2 13.92 -12.55 -62.04
N ALA A 3 13.61 -13.23 -60.94
CA ALA A 3 12.48 -12.91 -60.07
C ALA A 3 12.91 -11.89 -59.00
N PRO A 4 12.08 -10.91 -58.63
CA PRO A 4 12.45 -9.93 -57.63
C PRO A 4 12.38 -10.54 -56.22
N MET A 5 13.44 -10.31 -55.43
CA MET A 5 13.49 -10.65 -54.01
C MET A 5 12.45 -9.87 -53.22
N ALA A 6 11.62 -10.58 -52.44
CA ALA A 6 10.69 -9.99 -51.50
C ALA A 6 11.44 -9.30 -50.36
N ALA A 7 11.10 -8.02 -50.10
CA ALA A 7 11.61 -7.26 -48.98
C ALA A 7 11.15 -7.85 -47.63
N PRO A 8 11.99 -7.80 -46.57
CA PRO A 8 11.60 -8.28 -45.25
C PRO A 8 10.47 -7.42 -44.64
N PRO A 9 9.60 -8.00 -43.79
CA PRO A 9 8.51 -7.26 -43.17
C PRO A 9 9.07 -6.11 -42.31
N SER A 10 8.50 -4.92 -42.50
CA SER A 10 8.80 -3.72 -41.74
C SER A 10 8.67 -3.99 -40.23
N SER A 11 9.75 -3.75 -39.49
CA SER A 11 9.77 -3.77 -38.04
C SER A 11 8.77 -2.74 -37.49
N PHE A 12 7.65 -3.23 -36.95
CA PHE A 12 6.73 -2.38 -36.19
C PHE A 12 7.49 -1.81 -34.99
N SER A 13 7.79 -0.51 -35.03
CA SER A 13 8.34 0.21 -33.88
C SER A 13 7.22 0.38 -32.86
N PRO A 14 7.43 0.03 -31.58
CA PRO A 14 6.40 0.19 -30.57
C PRO A 14 5.98 1.65 -30.47
N SER A 15 4.67 1.91 -30.43
CA SER A 15 4.16 3.27 -30.28
C SER A 15 4.61 3.85 -28.93
N SER A 16 4.74 5.17 -28.83
CA SER A 16 5.15 5.86 -27.59
C SER A 16 4.30 5.46 -26.38
N SER A 17 3.00 5.28 -26.58
CA SER A 17 2.07 4.79 -25.56
C SER A 17 2.41 3.37 -25.04
N GLN A 18 2.88 2.50 -25.93
CA GLN A 18 3.26 1.13 -25.62
C GLN A 18 4.55 1.08 -24.78
N LEU A 19 5.49 1.99 -25.05
CA LEU A 19 6.71 2.16 -24.26
C LEU A 19 6.41 2.67 -22.84
N THR A 20 5.53 3.66 -22.68
CA THR A 20 5.16 4.19 -21.36
C THR A 20 4.47 3.13 -20.49
N PHE A 21 3.55 2.35 -21.07
CA PHE A 21 2.90 1.25 -20.35
C PHE A 21 3.91 0.20 -19.90
N GLN A 22 4.84 -0.18 -20.78
CA GLN A 22 5.88 -1.15 -20.45
C GLN A 22 6.80 -0.65 -19.32
N GLN A 23 7.14 0.64 -19.31
CA GLN A 23 7.95 1.24 -18.26
C GLN A 23 7.23 1.28 -16.91
N ALA A 24 5.94 1.65 -16.88
CA ALA A 24 5.14 1.66 -15.65
C ALA A 24 5.00 0.26 -15.04
N HIS A 25 4.79 -0.76 -15.88
CA HIS A 25 4.72 -2.15 -15.43
C HIS A 25 6.04 -2.62 -14.81
N GLN A 26 7.18 -2.31 -15.43
CA GLN A 26 8.50 -2.63 -14.87
C GLN A 26 8.72 -1.98 -13.50
N PHE A 27 8.34 -0.70 -13.35
CA PHE A 27 8.46 0.00 -12.08
C PHE A 27 7.60 -0.64 -10.97
N HIS A 28 6.37 -1.04 -11.30
CA HIS A 28 5.48 -1.72 -10.34
C HIS A 28 6.07 -3.06 -9.87
N LEU A 29 6.58 -3.90 -10.78
CA LEU A 29 7.23 -5.15 -10.41
C LEU A 29 8.44 -4.92 -9.50
N GLN A 30 9.27 -3.92 -9.83
CA GLN A 30 10.44 -3.59 -9.02
C GLN A 30 10.05 -3.14 -7.60
N GLN A 31 9.00 -2.32 -7.47
CA GLN A 31 8.48 -1.90 -6.17
C GLN A 31 7.98 -3.11 -5.36
N GLN A 32 7.22 -4.02 -5.98
CA GLN A 32 6.71 -5.20 -5.30
C GLN A 32 7.85 -6.13 -4.83
N GLN A 33 8.91 -6.29 -5.64
CA GLN A 33 10.10 -7.03 -5.23
C GLN A 33 10.80 -6.39 -4.03
N GLN A 34 10.92 -5.06 -4.01
CA GLN A 34 11.52 -4.33 -2.89
C GLN A 34 10.71 -4.51 -1.61
N GLN A 35 9.38 -4.41 -1.67
CA GLN A 35 8.49 -4.65 -0.54
C GLN A 35 8.66 -6.08 0.01
N ASN A 36 8.73 -7.08 -0.87
CA ASN A 36 8.93 -8.47 -0.47
C ASN A 36 10.31 -8.68 0.17
N GLN A 37 11.35 -8.03 -0.35
CA GLN A 37 12.69 -8.09 0.24
C GLN A 37 12.73 -7.48 1.64
N GLN A 38 12.08 -6.33 1.86
CA GLN A 38 11.97 -5.72 3.19
C GLN A 38 11.31 -6.68 4.19
N LEU A 39 10.26 -7.38 3.76
CA LEU A 39 9.58 -8.36 4.59
C LEU A 39 10.45 -9.59 4.89
N GLN A 40 11.22 -10.08 3.90
CA GLN A 40 12.17 -11.17 4.13
C GLN A 40 13.27 -10.79 5.12
N THR A 41 13.84 -9.59 4.99
CA THR A 41 14.82 -9.07 5.95
C THR A 41 14.23 -8.98 7.34
N PHE A 42 13.02 -8.42 7.47
CA PHE A 42 12.30 -8.37 8.75
C PHE A 42 12.18 -9.76 9.38
N TRP A 43 11.72 -10.76 8.63
CA TRP A 43 11.56 -12.11 9.16
C TRP A 43 12.89 -12.80 9.50
N ALA A 44 13.94 -12.57 8.72
CA ALA A 44 15.27 -13.08 9.01
C ALA A 44 15.80 -12.50 10.34
N GLU A 45 15.66 -11.19 10.53
CA GLU A 45 16.06 -10.50 11.77
C GLU A 45 15.26 -10.99 12.97
N ARG A 46 13.93 -11.11 12.85
CA ARG A 46 13.07 -11.59 13.94
C ARG A 46 13.32 -13.06 14.30
N THR A 47 13.62 -13.89 13.31
CA THR A 47 13.97 -15.30 13.56
C THR A 47 15.27 -15.40 14.34
N LEU A 48 16.30 -14.66 13.92
CA LEU A 48 17.57 -14.61 14.63
C LEU A 48 17.43 -14.06 16.07
N GLU A 49 16.60 -13.02 16.25
CA GLU A 49 16.28 -12.47 17.57
C GLU A 49 15.65 -13.53 18.49
N ILE A 50 14.72 -14.33 17.98
CA ILE A 50 14.09 -15.43 18.72
C ILE A 50 15.13 -16.49 19.11
N GLU A 51 15.99 -16.91 18.18
CA GLU A 51 17.03 -17.92 18.43
C GLU A 51 18.02 -17.49 19.51
N GLN A 52 18.31 -16.18 19.61
CA GLN A 52 19.22 -15.61 20.60
C GLN A 52 18.55 -15.31 21.96
N THR A 53 17.22 -15.31 22.01
CA THR A 53 16.48 -14.95 23.23
C THR A 53 16.61 -16.05 24.28
N THR A 54 17.19 -15.70 25.44
CA THR A 54 17.37 -16.63 26.57
C THR A 54 16.61 -16.20 27.84
N ASP A 55 16.12 -14.95 27.89
CA ASP A 55 15.33 -14.43 29.00
C ASP A 55 13.85 -14.30 28.62
N PHE A 56 13.01 -15.10 29.29
CA PHE A 56 11.56 -15.12 29.11
C PHE A 56 10.82 -14.41 30.23
N LYS A 57 11.47 -13.50 30.98
CA LYS A 57 10.80 -12.76 32.07
C LYS A 57 10.30 -11.40 31.61
N ASN A 58 11.03 -10.78 30.68
CA ASN A 58 10.76 -9.42 30.21
C ASN A 58 9.95 -9.45 28.92
N HIS A 59 8.64 -9.22 29.03
CA HIS A 59 7.73 -9.17 27.89
C HIS A 59 7.16 -7.77 27.70
N THR A 60 7.08 -7.31 26.46
CA THR A 60 6.44 -6.04 26.08
C THR A 60 4.94 -6.04 26.36
N LEU A 61 4.31 -7.22 26.30
CA LEU A 61 2.86 -7.40 26.51
C LEU A 61 2.56 -8.11 27.84
N PRO A 62 1.56 -7.65 28.61
CA PRO A 62 1.25 -8.22 29.92
C PRO A 62 0.61 -9.61 29.81
N LEU A 63 1.29 -10.65 30.30
CA LEU A 63 0.85 -12.05 30.24
C LEU A 63 -0.55 -12.27 30.83
N ALA A 64 -0.89 -11.56 31.92
CA ALA A 64 -2.21 -11.65 32.54
C ALA A 64 -3.34 -11.20 31.61
N ARG A 65 -3.11 -10.18 30.77
CA ARG A 65 -4.09 -9.71 29.78
C ARG A 65 -4.23 -10.70 28.64
N ILE A 66 -3.11 -11.25 28.15
CA ILE A 66 -3.10 -12.30 27.12
C ILE A 66 -3.91 -13.50 27.61
N LYS A 67 -3.62 -14.00 28.82
CA LYS A 67 -4.38 -15.11 29.42
C LYS A 67 -5.87 -14.80 29.56
N LYS A 68 -6.24 -13.55 29.89
CA LYS A 68 -7.64 -13.13 29.99
C LYS A 68 -8.35 -13.14 28.62
N ILE A 69 -7.67 -12.72 27.55
CA ILE A 69 -8.21 -12.77 26.18
C ILE A 69 -8.39 -14.23 25.74
N MET A 70 -7.38 -15.09 25.97
CA MET A 70 -7.49 -16.53 25.67
C MET A 70 -8.65 -17.20 26.42
N LYS A 71 -8.98 -16.72 27.62
CA LYS A 71 -10.10 -17.20 28.45
C LYS A 71 -11.45 -16.54 28.17
N ALA A 72 -11.51 -15.62 27.21
CA ALA A 72 -12.79 -15.05 26.77
C ALA A 72 -13.63 -16.08 26.01
N ASP A 73 -12.99 -17.11 25.44
CA ASP A 73 -13.64 -18.30 24.91
C ASP A 73 -14.04 -19.25 26.06
N GLU A 74 -15.34 -19.53 26.17
CA GLU A 74 -15.93 -20.35 27.24
C GLU A 74 -15.46 -21.81 27.20
N ASP A 75 -15.05 -22.31 26.04
CA ASP A 75 -14.60 -23.69 25.86
C ASP A 75 -13.15 -23.90 26.36
N VAL A 76 -12.40 -22.82 26.62
CA VAL A 76 -11.01 -22.88 27.08
C VAL A 76 -10.94 -23.05 28.60
N ARG A 77 -10.70 -24.29 29.07
CA ARG A 77 -10.65 -24.61 30.52
C ARG A 77 -9.30 -24.40 31.19
N MET A 78 -8.21 -24.84 30.58
CA MET A 78 -6.86 -24.71 31.14
C MET A 78 -5.92 -24.15 30.08
N ILE A 79 -4.94 -23.36 30.50
CA ILE A 79 -3.93 -22.75 29.63
C ILE A 79 -2.58 -23.04 30.27
N SER A 80 -1.68 -23.67 29.52
CA SER A 80 -0.28 -23.88 29.93
C SER A 80 0.39 -22.54 30.26
N ALA A 81 1.30 -22.52 31.23
CA ALA A 81 2.07 -21.32 31.55
C ALA A 81 2.94 -20.83 30.38
N GLU A 82 3.31 -21.73 29.45
CA GLU A 82 4.12 -21.42 28.26
C GLU A 82 3.31 -20.71 27.17
N ALA A 83 2.01 -20.97 27.07
CA ALA A 83 1.21 -20.42 25.96
C ALA A 83 1.12 -18.87 25.99
N PRO A 84 0.86 -18.20 27.13
CA PRO A 84 0.91 -16.73 27.20
C PRO A 84 2.27 -16.14 26.85
N VAL A 85 3.37 -16.85 27.16
CA VAL A 85 4.74 -16.41 26.84
C VAL A 85 4.94 -16.43 25.32
N VAL A 86 4.56 -17.52 24.64
CA VAL A 86 4.62 -17.62 23.17
C VAL A 86 3.72 -16.58 22.52
N PHE A 87 2.49 -16.40 23.01
CA PHE A 87 1.58 -15.37 22.50
C PHE A 87 2.13 -13.96 22.68
N ALA A 88 2.84 -13.67 23.78
CA ALA A 88 3.45 -12.35 23.96
C ALA A 88 4.45 -12.03 22.83
N LYS A 89 5.30 -13.00 22.47
CA LYS A 89 6.26 -12.82 21.37
C LYS A 89 5.59 -12.84 19.99
N ALA A 90 4.64 -13.75 19.78
CA ALA A 90 3.90 -13.83 18.52
C ALA A 90 3.10 -12.55 18.25
N CYS A 91 2.42 -12.00 19.25
CA CYS A 91 1.69 -10.74 19.13
C CYS A 91 2.61 -9.54 18.87
N GLU A 92 3.80 -9.51 19.47
CA GLU A 92 4.81 -8.48 19.17
C GLU A 92 5.19 -8.51 17.68
N ILE A 93 5.53 -9.68 17.15
CA ILE A 93 5.91 -9.85 15.74
C ILE A 93 4.73 -9.56 14.81
N PHE A 94 3.54 -10.04 15.16
CA PHE A 94 2.32 -9.79 14.40
C PHE A 94 2.02 -8.29 14.28
N ILE A 95 2.09 -7.54 15.39
CA ILE A 95 1.87 -6.09 15.38
C ILE A 95 2.90 -5.40 14.48
N LEU A 96 4.18 -5.79 14.58
CA LEU A 96 5.25 -5.21 13.76
C LEU A 96 5.07 -5.50 12.27
N GLU A 97 4.76 -6.74 11.90
CA GLU A 97 4.55 -7.11 10.50
C GLU A 97 3.32 -6.42 9.90
N LEU A 98 2.19 -6.45 10.62
CA LEU A 98 0.97 -5.78 10.17
C LEU A 98 1.22 -4.28 10.00
N THR A 99 1.95 -3.66 10.94
CA THR A 99 2.34 -2.25 10.85
C THR A 99 3.23 -1.98 9.65
N LEU A 100 4.24 -2.82 9.39
CA LEU A 100 5.13 -2.70 8.24
C LEU A 100 4.34 -2.77 6.93
N ARG A 101 3.51 -3.80 6.74
CA ARG A 101 2.68 -3.96 5.54
C ARG A 101 1.71 -2.79 5.35
N SER A 102 1.12 -2.30 6.43
CA SER A 102 0.23 -1.12 6.39
C SER A 102 1.01 0.16 6.06
N TRP A 103 2.24 0.30 6.56
CA TRP A 103 3.10 1.44 6.26
C TRP A 103 3.45 1.52 4.77
N LEU A 104 3.64 0.39 4.09
CA LEU A 104 3.85 0.36 2.64
C LEU A 104 2.71 1.06 1.87
N HIS A 105 1.45 0.87 2.28
CA HIS A 105 0.32 1.61 1.69
C HIS A 105 0.31 3.09 2.04
N THR A 106 0.78 3.44 3.24
CA THR A 106 0.94 4.85 3.62
C THR A 106 1.92 5.55 2.69
N GLU A 107 3.06 4.91 2.39
CA GLU A 107 4.10 5.43 1.51
C GLU A 107 3.70 5.41 0.02
N GLU A 108 3.00 4.37 -0.44
CA GLU A 108 2.40 4.30 -1.78
C GLU A 108 1.52 5.54 -2.03
N ASN A 109 0.73 5.93 -1.01
CA ASN A 109 -0.16 7.10 -1.04
C ASN A 109 0.53 8.44 -0.71
N LYS A 110 1.87 8.47 -0.64
CA LYS A 110 2.67 9.67 -0.32
C LYS A 110 2.29 10.35 1.01
N ARG A 111 1.78 9.57 1.95
CA ARG A 111 1.45 10.03 3.31
C ARG A 111 2.59 9.70 4.28
N ARG A 112 2.56 10.35 5.45
CA ARG A 112 3.44 10.07 6.59
C ARG A 112 2.67 9.77 7.88
N THR A 113 1.37 9.56 7.74
CA THR A 113 0.46 9.24 8.83
C THR A 113 -0.28 7.98 8.45
N LEU A 114 -0.07 6.92 9.24
CA LEU A 114 -0.73 5.63 9.10
C LEU A 114 -2.23 5.78 9.39
N GLN A 115 -3.08 5.24 8.53
CA GLN A 115 -4.53 5.31 8.65
C GLN A 115 -5.16 3.92 8.70
N LYS A 116 -6.40 3.83 9.19
CA LYS A 116 -7.18 2.56 9.20
C LYS A 116 -7.29 1.94 7.80
N ASN A 117 -7.44 2.78 6.77
CA ASN A 117 -7.54 2.32 5.38
C ASN A 117 -6.25 1.64 4.87
N ASP A 118 -5.09 2.00 5.41
CA ASP A 118 -3.83 1.32 5.09
C ASP A 118 -3.79 -0.10 5.67
N ILE A 119 -4.31 -0.26 6.89
CA ILE A 119 -4.45 -1.57 7.55
C ILE A 119 -5.43 -2.45 6.77
N ALA A 120 -6.58 -1.91 6.39
CA ALA A 120 -7.56 -2.62 5.58
C ALA A 120 -6.99 -3.03 4.21
N ALA A 121 -6.16 -2.17 3.60
CA ALA A 121 -5.47 -2.50 2.35
C ALA A 121 -4.45 -3.64 2.54
N ALA A 122 -3.65 -3.60 3.61
CA ALA A 122 -2.64 -4.61 3.92
C ALA A 122 -3.26 -5.99 4.17
N ILE A 123 -4.37 -6.04 4.92
CA ILE A 123 -5.14 -7.26 5.19
C ILE A 123 -5.59 -7.88 3.87
N SER A 124 -6.22 -7.12 2.98
CA SER A 124 -6.73 -7.70 1.72
C SER A 124 -5.65 -8.12 0.71
N ARG A 125 -4.40 -7.63 0.85
CA ARG A 125 -3.27 -8.07 0.01
C ARG A 125 -2.54 -9.28 0.62
N THR A 126 -2.94 -9.73 1.81
CA THR A 126 -2.23 -10.74 2.60
C THR A 126 -3.21 -11.81 3.08
N ASP A 127 -3.23 -12.94 2.39
CA ASP A 127 -4.03 -14.13 2.67
C ASP A 127 -3.94 -14.63 4.12
N ILE A 128 -2.75 -14.62 4.75
CA ILE A 128 -2.62 -15.02 6.16
C ILE A 128 -3.38 -14.11 7.15
N PHE A 129 -3.84 -12.94 6.72
CA PHE A 129 -4.61 -11.99 7.53
C PHE A 129 -6.12 -12.06 7.29
N ASP A 130 -6.62 -13.03 6.53
CA ASP A 130 -8.06 -13.17 6.25
C ASP A 130 -8.92 -13.30 7.52
N PHE A 131 -8.35 -13.78 8.63
CA PHE A 131 -9.02 -13.82 9.93
C PHE A 131 -9.41 -12.44 10.49
N LEU A 132 -8.94 -11.34 9.89
CA LEU A 132 -9.20 -9.95 10.29
C LEU A 132 -10.27 -9.25 9.43
N VAL A 133 -10.77 -9.89 8.36
CA VAL A 133 -11.70 -9.26 7.41
C VAL A 133 -12.96 -8.72 8.10
N ASP A 134 -13.52 -9.48 9.05
CA ASP A 134 -14.71 -9.08 9.79
C ASP A 134 -14.42 -8.07 10.93
N ILE A 135 -13.15 -7.90 11.31
CA ILE A 135 -12.70 -7.00 12.38
C ILE A 135 -12.38 -5.61 11.84
N VAL A 136 -11.76 -5.55 10.66
CA VAL A 136 -11.34 -4.30 10.01
C VAL A 136 -12.13 -4.12 8.72
N PRO A 137 -13.37 -3.60 8.79
CA PRO A 137 -14.16 -3.37 7.59
C PRO A 137 -13.45 -2.36 6.71
N ARG A 138 -13.35 -2.66 5.41
CA ARG A 138 -13.01 -1.67 4.41
C ARG A 138 -14.10 -0.63 4.40
N ASP A 139 -13.72 0.64 4.42
CA ASP A 139 -14.63 1.68 3.97
C ASP A 139 -14.89 1.35 2.49
N GLU A 140 -16.02 0.70 2.20
CA GLU A 140 -16.57 0.71 0.86
C GLU A 140 -16.62 2.18 0.49
N LEU A 141 -15.80 2.58 -0.49
CA LEU A 141 -16.07 3.79 -1.23
C LEU A 141 -17.48 3.58 -1.72
N LYS A 142 -18.46 4.15 -1.01
CA LYS A 142 -19.80 4.30 -1.52
C LYS A 142 -19.57 5.01 -2.83
N GLU A 143 -19.70 4.26 -3.91
CA GLU A 143 -20.06 4.79 -5.20
C GLU A 143 -21.41 5.46 -4.94
N GLU A 144 -21.37 6.69 -4.40
CA GLU A 144 -22.51 7.58 -4.36
C GLU A 144 -22.89 7.73 -5.82
N GLY A 145 -23.88 6.93 -6.18
CA GLY A 145 -24.22 6.64 -7.55
C GLY A 145 -24.37 7.92 -8.33
N LEU A 146 -23.58 8.02 -9.40
CA LEU A 146 -24.09 8.54 -10.65
C LEU A 146 -25.51 7.99 -10.82
N GLY A 147 -26.50 8.86 -10.62
CA GLY A 147 -27.92 8.53 -10.61
C GLY A 147 -28.41 8.06 -11.98
N ILE A 148 -28.05 6.84 -12.37
CA ILE A 148 -28.58 6.18 -13.55
C ILE A 148 -29.72 5.28 -13.09
N PRO A 149 -30.99 5.70 -13.22
CA PRO A 149 -32.12 4.82 -12.94
C PRO A 149 -32.05 3.60 -13.87
N ARG A 150 -32.24 2.44 -13.26
CA ARG A 150 -32.13 1.11 -13.85
C ARG A 150 -33.35 0.78 -14.73
N ALA A 151 -33.61 1.59 -15.75
CA ALA A 151 -34.65 1.35 -16.74
C ALA A 151 -34.19 1.86 -18.11
N SER A 152 -34.25 0.97 -19.11
CA SER A 152 -33.91 1.15 -20.53
C SER A 152 -32.41 1.13 -20.92
N LEU A 153 -31.88 -0.07 -21.16
CA LEU A 153 -30.87 -0.26 -22.20
C LEU A 153 -31.37 -1.35 -23.17
N PRO A 154 -31.37 -1.12 -24.50
CA PRO A 154 -31.61 -2.16 -25.47
C PRO A 154 -30.38 -3.06 -25.55
N VAL A 155 -30.61 -4.36 -25.48
CA VAL A 155 -29.60 -5.39 -25.73
C VAL A 155 -29.19 -5.33 -27.21
N VAL A 156 -27.95 -4.94 -27.49
CA VAL A 156 -27.25 -5.25 -28.75
C VAL A 156 -25.86 -5.77 -28.40
N GLY A 157 -25.59 -7.00 -28.86
CA GLY A 157 -24.46 -7.81 -28.45
C GLY A 157 -23.10 -7.36 -28.95
N GLY A 158 -22.09 -7.63 -28.12
CA GLY A 158 -20.67 -7.70 -28.42
C GLY A 158 -19.98 -8.49 -27.30
N PRO A 159 -18.92 -9.27 -27.58
CA PRO A 159 -18.25 -10.07 -26.56
C PRO A 159 -17.55 -9.14 -25.56
N ALA A 160 -17.85 -9.35 -24.28
CA ALA A 160 -17.23 -8.63 -23.17
C ALA A 160 -15.88 -9.26 -22.85
N ASP A 161 -14.79 -8.61 -23.28
CA ASP A 161 -13.51 -8.77 -22.61
C ASP A 161 -13.49 -7.85 -21.37
N PRO A 162 -13.01 -8.31 -20.20
CA PRO A 162 -12.92 -7.47 -19.02
C PRO A 162 -11.79 -6.48 -19.20
N VAL A 163 -12.12 -5.20 -19.40
CA VAL A 163 -11.14 -4.12 -19.44
C VAL A 163 -10.62 -3.90 -18.01
N PRO A 164 -9.32 -4.10 -17.70
CA PRO A 164 -8.81 -3.83 -16.37
C PRO A 164 -8.68 -2.32 -16.18
N TYR A 165 -9.16 -1.83 -15.03
CA TYR A 165 -9.10 -0.42 -14.65
C TYR A 165 -7.63 -0.02 -14.39
N TYR A 166 -6.91 0.42 -15.44
CA TYR A 166 -5.57 0.97 -15.30
C TYR A 166 -5.63 2.48 -15.12
N TYR A 167 -5.04 2.95 -14.02
CA TYR A 167 -4.75 4.36 -13.77
C TYR A 167 -3.75 4.86 -14.81
N VAL A 168 -4.20 5.75 -15.72
CA VAL A 168 -3.33 6.48 -16.63
C VAL A 168 -2.82 7.72 -15.88
N PRO A 169 -1.51 7.86 -15.60
CA PRO A 169 -1.00 9.09 -15.05
C PRO A 169 -1.10 10.16 -16.14
N GLN A 170 -1.90 11.20 -15.90
CA GLN A 170 -1.98 12.37 -16.78
C GLN A 170 -0.58 13.00 -16.90
N PRO A 171 -0.01 13.10 -18.11
CA PRO A 171 1.17 13.93 -18.31
C PRO A 171 0.76 15.38 -18.05
N ASN A 172 1.54 16.05 -17.19
CA ASN A 172 1.35 17.45 -16.84
C ASN A 172 1.42 18.31 -18.11
N GLN A 173 0.27 18.71 -18.63
CA GLN A 173 0.13 19.49 -19.85
C GLN A 173 0.33 20.97 -19.51
N ALA A 174 1.56 21.33 -19.18
CA ALA A 174 1.94 22.70 -18.83
C ALA A 174 2.68 23.40 -19.98
N TRP A 175 2.18 23.29 -21.22
CA TRP A 175 2.66 24.11 -22.35
C TRP A 175 1.56 24.30 -23.40
N ALA A 176 0.60 25.19 -23.15
CA ALA A 176 -0.05 26.00 -24.18
C ALA A 176 -1.03 26.98 -23.53
N HIS A 177 -1.02 28.22 -24.06
CA HIS A 177 -1.87 29.37 -23.74
C HIS A 177 -1.37 30.25 -22.59
N ASP A 178 -0.57 31.27 -22.95
CA ASP A 178 -1.05 32.65 -22.92
C ASP A 178 -0.10 33.58 -23.69
N VAL A 179 -0.52 33.96 -24.89
CA VAL A 179 -0.08 35.18 -25.56
C VAL A 179 -1.15 36.21 -25.24
N TYR A 180 -0.81 37.19 -24.40
CA TYR A 180 -1.31 38.57 -24.31
C TYR A 180 -1.20 39.04 -22.84
N GLY A 181 -0.57 40.19 -22.62
CA GLY A 181 -0.79 40.98 -21.41
C GLY A 181 0.39 41.09 -20.45
N THR A 182 1.06 42.23 -20.53
CA THR A 182 1.96 42.82 -19.56
C THR A 182 1.37 42.90 -18.14
N GLN A 183 2.06 42.38 -17.11
CA GLN A 183 2.36 43.10 -15.85
C GLN A 183 3.31 42.27 -14.98
N GLN A 184 4.45 42.88 -14.65
CA GLN A 184 5.54 42.34 -13.86
C GLN A 184 5.26 42.60 -12.38
N SER A 185 5.15 41.55 -11.55
CA SER A 185 5.13 41.68 -10.08
C SER A 185 6.09 40.66 -9.45
N GLN A 186 7.25 41.17 -9.03
CA GLN A 186 8.25 40.49 -8.21
C GLN A 186 7.68 40.16 -6.82
N PRO A 187 7.96 38.97 -6.23
CA PRO A 187 7.85 38.78 -4.79
C PRO A 187 9.16 39.17 -4.11
N GLY A 188 9.07 40.07 -3.12
CA GLY A 188 10.18 40.57 -2.33
C GLY A 188 10.84 39.53 -1.40
N PRO A 189 11.97 39.89 -0.76
CA PRO A 189 12.80 38.94 -0.03
C PRO A 189 12.17 38.47 1.29
N PHE A 190 12.50 37.22 1.61
CA PHE A 190 12.17 36.46 2.82
C PHE A 190 12.55 37.23 4.11
N MET A 191 11.60 37.35 5.05
CA MET A 191 11.89 37.75 6.44
C MET A 191 12.03 36.48 7.30
N PRO A 192 13.06 36.37 8.16
CA PRO A 192 13.18 35.25 9.09
C PRO A 192 12.30 35.45 10.34
N TRP A 193 11.79 34.33 10.86
CA TRP A 193 10.96 34.24 12.07
C TRP A 193 11.70 34.70 13.34
N PRO A 194 11.02 35.32 14.32
CA PRO A 194 11.64 35.72 15.58
C PRO A 194 11.82 34.53 16.53
N GLN A 195 13.05 34.39 17.04
CA GLN A 195 13.46 33.40 18.03
C GLN A 195 13.15 33.92 19.44
N VAL A 196 12.32 33.19 20.18
CA VAL A 196 11.98 33.51 21.58
C VAL A 196 13.08 32.98 22.50
N GLN A 197 13.72 33.86 23.27
CA GLN A 197 14.65 33.49 24.35
C GLN A 197 13.89 33.21 25.65
N PRO A 198 14.32 32.22 26.46
CA PRO A 198 13.73 32.00 27.78
C PRO A 198 14.29 33.00 28.80
N SER A 199 13.40 33.67 29.52
CA SER A 199 13.70 34.49 30.69
C SER A 199 13.98 33.59 31.89
N GLN A 200 15.15 33.78 32.52
CA GLN A 200 15.48 33.22 33.83
C GLN A 200 14.55 33.78 34.91
N GLN A 201 14.04 32.90 35.76
CA GLN A 201 13.96 33.07 37.21
C GLN A 201 13.98 31.71 37.89
#